data_AF-A0A853IEZ5-F1
#
_entry.id   AF-A0A853IEZ5-F1
#
_cell.length_a   1.000
_cell.length_b   1.000
_cell.length_c   1.000
_cell.angle_alpha   90.00
_cell.angle_beta   90.00
_cell.angle_gamma   90.00
#
_symmetry.space_group_name_H-M   'P 1'
#
loop_
_entity.id
_entity.type
_entity.pdbx_description
1 polymer ?
#
loop_
_entity_poly.entity_id
_entity_poly.type
_entity_poly.pdbx_seq_one_letter_code
_entity_poly.pdbx_strand_id
1 'polypeptide(L)'
;GVLQLNKFADFRVASDTIQQLTQRIAAAFLMNSSVQRDAERVTAEEIRFMAQELETALGGVYSILSQEFQLPIVKIILKRLQRKDKIPPLFDKVRPFVTTGIEALGRGQDLDKLTTFLRYLEVLGQETIARELNLNDYMARLAASIGIDTKGLIKSADQKAEEAKQQQEAMSQQMMQQAALNAAGPVANNLTKGE
;
A
#
# COMPACT_ATOMS: atom_id res chain seq x y z
N GLY A 1 -38.31 58.62 -33.06
CA GLY A 1 -38.51 57.16 -33.03
C GLY A 1 -37.45 56.56 -32.12
N VAL A 2 -37.82 55.64 -31.24
CA VAL A 2 -36.86 54.93 -30.38
C VAL A 2 -36.29 53.78 -31.21
N LEU A 3 -34.96 53.73 -31.34
CA LEU A 3 -34.27 52.69 -32.11
C LEU A 3 -34.23 51.42 -31.26
N GLN A 4 -34.94 50.36 -31.66
CA GLN A 4 -34.87 49.06 -31.01
C GLN A 4 -33.76 48.22 -31.63
N LEU A 5 -32.81 47.80 -30.81
CA LEU A 5 -31.68 46.96 -31.21
C LEU A 5 -32.10 45.48 -31.14
N ASN A 6 -32.61 44.94 -32.24
CA ASN A 6 -33.11 43.55 -32.33
C ASN A 6 -31.97 42.50 -32.40
N LYS A 7 -30.96 42.60 -31.53
CA LYS A 7 -29.77 41.72 -31.51
C LYS A 7 -29.84 40.59 -30.48
N PHE A 8 -31.03 40.25 -30.01
CA PHE A 8 -31.20 39.22 -28.98
C PHE A 8 -30.59 37.87 -29.37
N ALA A 9 -30.74 37.44 -30.63
CA ALA A 9 -30.17 36.20 -31.13
C ALA A 9 -28.63 36.20 -31.08
N ASP A 10 -28.00 37.31 -31.47
CA ASP A 10 -26.54 37.46 -31.44
C ASP A 10 -26.00 37.38 -30.00
N PHE A 11 -26.67 38.07 -29.06
CA PHE A 11 -26.29 38.03 -27.64
C PHE A 11 -26.49 36.64 -27.02
N ARG A 12 -27.51 35.89 -27.45
CA ARG A 12 -27.71 34.51 -26.99
C ARG A 12 -26.57 33.61 -27.43
N VAL A 13 -26.18 33.63 -28.70
CA VAL A 13 -25.05 32.82 -29.20
C VAL A 13 -23.75 33.17 -28.47
N ALA A 14 -23.49 34.47 -28.24
CA ALA A 14 -22.33 34.92 -27.49
C ALA A 14 -22.37 34.44 -26.02
N SER A 15 -23.53 34.56 -25.36
CA SER A 15 -23.72 34.09 -23.98
C SER A 15 -23.51 32.58 -23.86
N ASP A 16 -24.09 31.79 -24.76
CA ASP A 16 -23.97 30.33 -24.76
C ASP A 16 -22.50 29.92 -24.97
N THR A 17 -21.78 30.60 -25.86
CA THR A 17 -20.35 30.36 -26.10
C THR A 17 -19.51 30.67 -24.85
N ILE A 18 -19.75 31.81 -24.21
CA ILE A 18 -19.04 32.22 -22.99
C ILE A 18 -19.31 31.24 -21.85
N GLN A 19 -20.55 30.76 -21.70
CA GLN A 19 -20.89 29.76 -20.68
C GLN A 19 -20.14 28.45 -20.92
N GLN A 20 -20.08 27.95 -22.16
CA GLN A 20 -19.33 26.74 -22.49
C GLN A 20 -17.83 26.90 -22.22
N LEU A 21 -17.23 28.04 -22.59
CA LEU A 21 -15.82 28.31 -22.30
C LEU A 21 -15.55 28.39 -20.80
N THR A 22 -16.43 29.05 -20.05
CA THR A 22 -16.32 29.17 -18.58
C THR A 22 -16.34 27.80 -17.92
N GLN A 23 -17.25 26.92 -18.33
CA GLN A 23 -17.32 25.54 -17.83
C GLN A 23 -16.05 24.74 -18.14
N ARG A 24 -15.53 24.85 -19.37
CA ARG A 24 -14.29 24.15 -19.78
C ARG A 24 -13.07 24.64 -19.02
N ILE A 25 -12.96 25.94 -18.78
CA ILE A 25 -11.86 26.53 -18.00
C ILE A 25 -11.99 26.11 -16.53
N ALA A 26 -13.19 26.18 -15.94
CA ALA A 26 -13.42 25.75 -14.56
C ALA A 26 -13.00 24.28 -14.34
N ALA A 27 -13.35 23.39 -15.27
CA ALA A 27 -12.93 21.99 -15.23
C ALA A 27 -11.39 21.83 -15.33
N ALA A 28 -10.75 22.56 -16.24
CA ALA A 28 -9.28 22.52 -16.39
C ALA A 28 -8.53 23.02 -15.14
N PHE A 29 -9.14 23.92 -14.37
CA PHE A 29 -8.61 24.41 -13.09
C PHE A 29 -9.13 23.63 -11.86
N LEU A 30 -9.78 22.49 -12.06
CA LEU A 30 -10.31 21.62 -11.00
C LEU A 30 -11.26 22.37 -10.04
N MET A 31 -11.98 23.39 -10.51
CA MET A 31 -12.96 24.11 -9.70
C MET A 31 -14.18 23.22 -9.46
N ASN A 32 -14.40 22.83 -8.21
CA ASN A 32 -15.48 21.92 -7.79
C ASN A 32 -16.89 22.36 -8.25
N SER A 33 -17.08 23.65 -8.51
CA SER A 33 -18.34 24.22 -9.00
C SER A 33 -18.74 23.81 -10.43
N SER A 34 -17.87 23.16 -11.22
CA SER A 34 -18.27 22.61 -12.53
C SER A 34 -19.03 21.28 -12.45
N VAL A 35 -19.14 20.69 -11.25
CA VAL A 35 -19.71 19.36 -10.99
C VAL A 35 -21.20 19.43 -10.61
N GLN A 36 -21.66 20.53 -10.00
CA GLN A 36 -23.09 20.76 -9.85
C GLN A 36 -23.65 21.26 -11.17
N ARG A 37 -24.10 20.34 -12.03
CA ARG A 37 -25.25 20.68 -12.89
C ARG A 37 -26.34 21.21 -11.96
N ASP A 38 -27.06 22.25 -12.38
CA ASP A 38 -28.31 22.71 -11.75
C ASP A 38 -29.41 21.63 -11.91
N ALA A 39 -29.12 20.40 -11.51
CA ALA A 39 -30.02 19.27 -11.45
C ALA A 39 -30.33 19.05 -9.97
N GLU A 40 -31.63 19.08 -9.66
CA GLU A 40 -32.19 19.04 -8.31
C GLU A 40 -31.78 17.78 -7.51
N ARG A 41 -31.19 16.77 -8.16
CA ARG A 41 -30.65 15.55 -7.55
C ARG A 41 -29.40 15.08 -8.30
N VAL A 42 -28.25 15.11 -7.64
CA VAL A 42 -27.04 14.40 -8.07
C VAL A 42 -26.97 13.10 -7.29
N THR A 43 -26.71 11.98 -7.97
CA THR A 43 -26.59 10.68 -7.28
C THR A 43 -25.21 10.55 -6.62
N ALA A 44 -25.13 9.72 -5.56
CA ALA A 44 -23.86 9.49 -4.86
C ALA A 44 -22.77 8.89 -5.77
N GLU A 45 -23.17 8.10 -6.77
CA GLU A 45 -22.22 7.45 -7.70
C GLU A 45 -21.61 8.45 -8.70
N GLU A 46 -22.40 9.41 -9.19
CA GLU A 46 -21.89 10.49 -10.05
C GLU A 46 -20.89 11.36 -9.29
N ILE A 47 -21.19 11.72 -8.04
CA ILE A 47 -20.25 12.46 -7.19
C ILE A 47 -18.95 11.68 -7.01
N ARG A 48 -19.04 10.36 -6.81
CA ARG A 48 -17.87 9.50 -6.64
C ARG A 48 -17.03 9.39 -7.91
N PHE A 49 -17.67 9.22 -9.07
CA PHE A 49 -16.98 9.18 -10.37
C PHE A 49 -16.27 10.51 -10.67
N MET A 50 -16.95 11.63 -10.42
CA MET A 50 -16.35 12.97 -10.61
C MET A 50 -15.21 13.24 -9.63
N ALA A 51 -15.33 12.81 -8.38
CA ALA A 51 -14.24 12.87 -7.41
C ALA A 51 -13.02 12.07 -7.88
N GLN A 52 -13.22 10.87 -8.42
CA GLN A 52 -12.13 10.06 -8.99
C GLN A 52 -11.43 10.72 -10.18
N GLU A 53 -12.18 11.39 -11.06
CA GLU A 53 -11.58 12.11 -12.19
C GLU A 53 -10.71 13.29 -11.72
N LEU A 54 -11.20 14.05 -10.72
CA LEU A 54 -10.44 15.13 -10.08
C LEU A 54 -9.19 14.59 -9.36
N GLU A 55 -9.30 13.49 -8.62
CA GLU A 55 -8.16 12.82 -7.97
C GLU A 55 -7.13 12.34 -9.00
N THR A 56 -7.58 11.83 -10.14
CA THR A 56 -6.69 11.37 -11.23
C THR A 56 -5.93 12.56 -11.84
N ALA A 57 -6.64 13.65 -12.15
CA ALA A 57 -6.02 14.86 -12.71
C ALA A 57 -5.06 15.53 -11.72
N LEU A 58 -5.47 15.68 -10.45
CA LEU A 58 -4.62 16.22 -9.39
C LEU A 58 -3.41 15.31 -9.14
N GLY A 59 -3.60 14.00 -9.20
CA GLY A 59 -2.55 13.02 -9.01
C GLY A 59 -1.47 13.05 -10.09
N GLY A 60 -1.85 13.28 -11.34
CA GLY A 60 -0.91 13.48 -12.45
C GLY A 60 -0.01 14.70 -12.23
N VAL A 61 -0.61 15.86 -11.97
CA VAL A 61 0.13 17.12 -11.73
C VAL A 61 0.98 17.03 -10.47
N TYR A 62 0.43 16.48 -9.38
CA TYR A 62 1.16 16.32 -8.13
C TYR A 62 2.36 15.40 -8.27
N SER A 63 2.24 14.30 -9.02
CA SER A 63 3.35 13.37 -9.28
C SER A 63 4.52 14.06 -10.02
N ILE A 64 4.20 14.88 -11.03
CA ILE A 64 5.21 15.66 -11.76
C ILE A 64 5.89 16.67 -10.82
N LEU A 65 5.11 17.47 -10.09
CA LEU A 65 5.64 18.46 -9.14
C LEU A 65 6.48 17.80 -8.04
N SER A 66 6.13 16.61 -7.61
CA SER A 66 6.90 15.86 -6.64
C SER A 66 8.30 15.50 -7.16
N GLN A 67 8.40 15.01 -8.40
CA GLN A 67 9.69 14.66 -9.00
C GLN A 67 10.51 15.88 -9.42
N GLU A 68 9.87 16.88 -10.04
CA GLU A 68 10.58 18.02 -10.64
C GLU A 68 10.81 19.18 -9.66
N PHE A 69 10.02 19.29 -8.60
CA PHE A 69 10.10 20.41 -7.68
C PHE A 69 10.38 19.98 -6.23
N GLN A 70 9.57 19.08 -5.65
CA GLN A 70 9.75 18.69 -4.25
C GLN A 70 11.09 17.96 -4.03
N LEU A 71 11.45 17.00 -4.90
CA LEU A 71 12.70 16.24 -4.78
C LEU A 71 13.96 17.14 -4.84
N PRO A 72 14.10 18.06 -5.82
CA PRO A 72 15.20 19.03 -5.81
C PRO A 72 15.25 19.91 -4.56
N ILE A 73 14.10 20.38 -4.08
CA ILE A 73 14.03 21.21 -2.86
C ILE A 73 14.51 20.43 -1.64
N VAL A 74 14.04 19.19 -1.46
CA VAL A 74 14.46 18.34 -0.34
C VAL A 74 15.97 18.12 -0.37
N LYS A 75 16.55 17.85 -1.56
CA LYS A 75 18.00 17.71 -1.72
C LYS A 75 18.76 18.98 -1.32
N ILE A 76 18.24 20.17 -1.68
CA ILE A 76 18.84 21.46 -1.29
C ILE A 76 18.75 21.67 0.22
N ILE A 77 17.60 21.39 0.83
CA ILE A 77 17.39 21.52 2.28
C ILE A 77 18.33 20.60 3.03
N LEU A 78 18.41 19.32 2.65
CA LEU A 78 19.32 18.36 3.26
C LEU A 78 20.77 18.84 3.20
N LYS A 79 21.23 19.31 2.03
CA LYS A 79 22.58 19.85 1.87
C LYS A 79 22.83 21.10 2.72
N ARG A 80 21.82 21.98 2.87
CA ARG A 80 21.90 23.17 3.74
C ARG A 80 21.96 22.80 5.22
N LEU A 81 21.19 21.80 5.65
CA LEU A 81 21.16 21.34 7.04
C LEU A 81 22.47 20.64 7.42
N GLN A 82 23.03 19.85 6.50
CA GLN A 82 24.38 19.26 6.66
C GLN A 82 25.45 20.34 6.79
N ARG A 83 25.42 21.38 5.94
CA ARG A 83 26.37 22.52 6.02
C ARG A 83 26.26 23.33 7.31
N LYS A 84 25.12 23.25 8.02
CA LYS A 84 24.88 23.94 9.29
C LYS A 84 25.06 23.01 10.50
N ASP A 85 25.59 21.81 10.29
CA ASP A 85 25.75 20.77 11.31
C ASP A 85 24.46 20.44 12.08
N LYS A 86 23.30 20.63 11.45
CA LYS A 86 21.97 20.29 12.02
C LYS A 86 21.59 18.82 11.79
N ILE A 87 22.23 18.18 10.81
CA ILE A 87 22.07 16.75 10.50
C ILE A 87 23.47 16.22 10.19
N PRO A 88 23.87 15.04 10.69
CA PRO A 88 25.15 14.44 10.35
C PRO A 88 25.28 14.22 8.83
N PRO A 89 26.52 14.24 8.30
CA PRO A 89 26.75 13.88 6.90
C PRO A 89 26.24 12.46 6.64
N LEU A 90 25.39 12.33 5.62
CA LEU A 90 24.93 11.03 5.17
C LEU A 90 26.13 10.37 4.49
N PHE A 91 26.64 9.29 5.08
CA PHE A 91 27.81 8.57 4.56
C PHE A 91 27.59 8.16 3.10
N ASP A 92 28.66 8.01 2.32
CA ASP A 92 28.59 7.52 0.92
C ASP A 92 27.87 6.16 0.77
N LYS A 93 27.72 5.42 1.87
CA LYS A 93 27.00 4.14 1.97
C LYS A 93 25.49 4.28 2.21
N VAL A 94 24.99 5.47 2.59
CA VAL A 94 23.57 5.72 2.85
C VAL A 94 23.07 6.77 1.85
N ARG A 95 22.50 6.31 0.74
CA ARG A 95 21.78 7.17 -0.21
C ARG A 95 20.31 7.23 0.23
N PRO A 96 19.82 8.35 0.79
CA PRO A 96 18.41 8.45 1.13
C PRO A 96 17.59 8.40 -0.16
N PHE A 97 16.63 7.47 -0.20
CA PHE A 97 15.59 7.48 -1.21
C PHE A 97 14.49 8.44 -0.73
N VAL A 98 14.36 9.58 -1.38
CA VAL A 98 13.34 10.57 -1.05
C VAL A 98 12.07 10.19 -1.79
N THR A 99 11.15 9.51 -1.11
CA THR A 99 9.80 9.24 -1.62
C THR A 99 8.97 10.52 -1.53
N THR A 100 8.35 10.92 -2.62
CA THR A 100 7.52 12.13 -2.76
C THR A 100 6.37 11.83 -3.71
N GLY A 101 5.29 12.62 -3.69
CA GLY A 101 4.11 12.40 -4.56
C GLY A 101 3.03 11.56 -3.91
N ILE A 102 2.09 11.06 -4.71
CA ILE A 102 1.04 10.14 -4.24
C ILE A 102 1.67 8.90 -3.59
N GLU A 103 2.83 8.47 -4.06
CA GLU A 103 3.60 7.38 -3.48
C GLU A 103 4.09 7.68 -2.04
N ALA A 104 4.24 8.96 -1.66
CA ALA A 104 4.55 9.34 -0.27
C ALA A 104 3.31 9.35 0.65
N LEU A 105 2.10 9.40 0.09
CA LEU A 105 0.85 9.02 0.76
C LEU A 105 0.66 7.49 0.78
N GLY A 106 1.51 6.75 0.06
CA GLY A 106 1.43 5.35 -0.33
C GLY A 106 1.53 4.31 0.77
N ARG A 107 1.37 4.68 2.05
CA ARG A 107 1.19 3.69 3.13
C ARG A 107 0.00 2.76 2.84
N GLY A 108 -1.11 3.30 2.35
CA GLY A 108 -2.25 2.50 1.88
C GLY A 108 -1.98 1.75 0.57
N GLN A 109 -1.24 2.38 -0.35
CA GLN A 109 -0.97 1.78 -1.66
C GLN A 109 0.01 0.61 -1.59
N ASP A 110 1.00 0.66 -0.71
CA ASP A 110 1.94 -0.44 -0.45
C ASP A 110 1.23 -1.61 0.24
N LEU A 111 0.31 -1.32 1.17
CA LEU A 111 -0.56 -2.34 1.76
C LEU A 111 -1.40 -3.04 0.68
N ASP A 112 -2.06 -2.27 -0.19
CA ASP A 112 -2.90 -2.81 -1.27
C ASP A 112 -2.08 -3.66 -2.27
N LYS A 113 -0.87 -3.20 -2.63
CA LYS A 113 0.05 -3.95 -3.50
C LYS A 113 0.49 -5.26 -2.84
N LEU A 114 0.91 -5.23 -1.58
CA LEU A 114 1.40 -6.41 -0.87
C LEU A 114 0.29 -7.44 -0.66
N THR A 115 -0.90 -6.99 -0.27
CA THR A 115 -2.07 -7.88 -0.09
C THR A 115 -2.56 -8.46 -1.42
N THR A 116 -2.56 -7.67 -2.50
CA THR A 116 -2.91 -8.16 -3.84
C THR A 116 -1.88 -9.16 -4.35
N PHE A 117 -0.58 -8.89 -4.14
CA PHE A 117 0.50 -9.81 -4.50
C PHE A 117 0.33 -11.15 -3.80
N LEU A 118 0.09 -11.16 -2.48
CA LEU A 118 -0.12 -12.41 -1.74
C LEU A 118 -1.36 -13.17 -2.26
N ARG A 119 -2.45 -12.46 -2.58
CA ARG A 119 -3.66 -13.07 -3.16
C ARG A 119 -3.37 -13.76 -4.50
N TYR A 120 -2.54 -13.17 -5.36
CA TYR A 120 -2.16 -13.81 -6.62
C TYR A 120 -1.25 -15.03 -6.41
N LEU A 121 -0.47 -15.06 -5.33
CA LEU A 121 0.35 -16.21 -4.99
C LEU A 121 -0.46 -17.40 -4.45
N GLU A 122 -1.68 -17.19 -3.92
CA GLU A 122 -2.51 -18.28 -3.35
C GLU A 122 -2.71 -19.45 -4.33
N VAL A 123 -2.73 -19.18 -5.63
CA VAL A 123 -2.86 -20.18 -6.70
C VAL A 123 -1.69 -21.17 -6.71
N LEU A 124 -0.51 -20.79 -6.22
CA LEU A 124 0.69 -21.64 -6.16
C LEU A 124 0.62 -22.67 -5.01
N GLY A 125 -0.33 -22.52 -4.08
CA GLY A 125 -0.47 -23.36 -2.90
C GLY A 125 0.48 -23.00 -1.75
N GLN A 126 0.08 -23.35 -0.53
CA GLN A 126 0.79 -22.98 0.70
C GLN A 126 2.23 -23.50 0.76
N GLU A 127 2.49 -24.69 0.23
CA GLU A 127 3.81 -25.32 0.25
C GLU A 127 4.83 -24.54 -0.61
N THR A 128 4.45 -24.20 -1.84
CA THR A 128 5.29 -23.41 -2.75
C THR A 128 5.58 -22.03 -2.16
N ILE A 129 4.57 -21.38 -1.58
CA ILE A 129 4.74 -20.07 -0.93
C ILE A 129 5.70 -20.18 0.24
N ALA A 130 5.54 -21.17 1.12
CA ALA A 130 6.41 -21.35 2.29
C ALA A 130 7.87 -21.63 1.91
N ARG A 131 8.09 -22.27 0.75
CA ARG A 131 9.43 -22.59 0.24
C ARG A 131 10.13 -21.41 -0.44
N GLU A 132 9.39 -20.64 -1.24
CA GLU A 132 9.97 -19.62 -2.13
C GLU A 132 9.84 -18.19 -1.58
N LEU A 133 8.80 -17.90 -0.79
CA LEU A 133 8.57 -16.55 -0.27
C LEU A 133 9.34 -16.32 1.03
N ASN A 134 10.13 -15.24 1.08
CA ASN A 134 10.69 -14.76 2.34
C ASN A 134 9.60 -14.08 3.19
N LEU A 135 8.95 -14.89 4.03
CA LEU A 135 7.88 -14.44 4.91
C LEU A 135 8.31 -13.34 5.90
N ASN A 136 9.58 -13.34 6.34
CA ASN A 136 10.09 -12.31 7.26
C ASN A 136 10.14 -10.93 6.60
N ASP A 137 10.68 -10.85 5.38
CA ASP A 137 10.76 -9.60 4.63
C ASP A 137 9.36 -9.12 4.23
N TYR A 138 8.48 -10.05 3.81
CA TYR A 138 7.09 -9.73 3.50
C TYR A 138 6.35 -9.11 4.71
N MET A 139 6.42 -9.75 5.88
CA MET A 139 5.77 -9.25 7.09
C MET A 139 6.36 -7.91 7.54
N ALA A 140 7.68 -7.69 7.40
CA ALA A 140 8.32 -6.43 7.73
C ALA A 140 7.84 -5.28 6.82
N ARG A 141 7.75 -5.52 5.51
CA ARG A 141 7.22 -4.53 4.55
C ARG A 141 5.74 -4.25 4.79
N LEU A 142 4.96 -5.27 5.10
CA LEU A 142 3.55 -5.13 5.41
C LEU A 142 3.35 -4.27 6.66
N ALA A 143 4.05 -4.57 7.75
CA ALA A 143 4.00 -3.77 8.97
C ALA A 143 4.46 -2.32 8.75
N ALA A 144 5.52 -2.10 7.97
CA ALA A 144 5.96 -0.76 7.59
C ALA A 144 4.90 0.01 6.81
N SER A 145 4.17 -0.65 5.90
CA SER A 145 3.08 -0.01 5.12
C SER A 145 1.95 0.50 6.01
N ILE A 146 1.66 -0.18 7.13
CA ILE A 146 0.64 0.22 8.10
C ILE A 146 1.20 0.96 9.34
N GLY A 147 2.50 1.24 9.36
CA GLY A 147 3.16 2.00 10.44
C GLY A 147 3.31 1.26 11.77
N ILE A 148 3.44 -0.06 11.75
CA ILE A 148 3.66 -0.89 12.94
C ILE A 148 5.15 -1.22 13.10
N ASP A 149 5.67 -1.05 14.33
CA ASP A 149 6.98 -1.56 14.72
C ASP A 149 6.90 -3.08 14.93
N THR A 150 7.66 -3.84 14.16
CA THR A 150 7.66 -5.31 14.20
C THR A 150 8.48 -5.89 15.36
N LYS A 151 9.19 -5.05 16.12
CA LYS A 151 10.03 -5.50 17.24
C LYS A 151 9.19 -6.25 18.28
N GLY A 152 9.45 -7.55 18.42
CA GLY A 152 8.69 -8.43 19.31
C GLY A 152 7.36 -8.96 18.76
N LEU A 153 6.92 -8.48 17.59
CA LEU A 153 5.74 -9.02 16.88
C LEU A 153 6.12 -10.14 15.90
N ILE A 154 7.25 -9.97 15.21
CA ILE A 154 7.80 -10.99 14.31
C ILE A 154 8.93 -11.71 15.05
N LYS A 155 8.84 -13.04 15.12
CA LYS A 155 9.88 -13.89 15.74
C LYS A 155 11.23 -13.68 15.06
N SER A 156 12.29 -13.56 15.86
CA SER A 156 13.65 -13.49 15.34
C SER A 156 14.09 -14.83 14.72
N ALA A 157 15.17 -14.80 13.93
CA ALA A 157 15.76 -16.03 13.38
C ALA A 157 16.17 -17.00 14.50
N ASP A 158 16.74 -16.48 15.59
CA ASP A 158 17.17 -17.27 16.74
C ASP A 158 15.98 -17.92 17.47
N GLN A 159 14.88 -17.17 17.65
CA GLN A 159 13.65 -17.71 18.24
C GLN A 159 13.06 -18.84 17.39
N LYS A 160 13.05 -18.68 16.07
CA LYS A 160 12.55 -19.73 15.16
C LYS A 160 13.46 -20.97 15.16
N ALA A 161 14.77 -20.78 15.24
CA ALA A 161 15.72 -21.89 15.29
C ALA A 161 15.60 -22.69 16.60
N GLU A 162 15.44 -22.00 17.72
CA GLU A 162 15.24 -22.64 19.02
C GLU A 162 13.90 -23.41 19.07
N GLU A 163 12.81 -22.81 18.58
CA GLU A 163 11.52 -23.50 18.46
C GLU A 163 11.58 -24.72 17.54
N ALA A 164 12.26 -24.60 16.39
CA ALA A 164 12.42 -25.72 15.46
C ALA A 164 13.20 -26.88 16.10
N LYS A 165 14.24 -26.56 16.89
CA LYS A 165 15.01 -27.55 17.63
C LYS A 165 14.17 -28.23 18.71
N GLN A 166 13.42 -27.45 19.49
CA GLN A 166 12.51 -27.99 20.51
C GLN A 166 11.43 -28.88 19.89
N GLN A 167 10.89 -28.49 18.74
CA GLN A 167 9.89 -29.27 18.03
C GLN A 167 10.46 -30.59 17.49
N GLN A 168 11.72 -30.58 17.03
CA GLN A 168 12.41 -31.78 16.57
C GLN A 168 12.74 -32.73 17.73
N GLU A 169 13.16 -32.19 18.88
CA GLU A 169 13.39 -32.98 20.11
C GLU A 169 12.09 -33.60 20.64
N ALA A 170 11.00 -32.84 20.65
CA ALA A 170 9.69 -33.33 21.07
C ALA A 170 9.17 -34.44 20.13
N MET A 171 9.34 -34.29 18.82
CA MET A 171 8.94 -35.30 17.85
C MET A 171 9.77 -36.58 18.00
N SER A 172 11.08 -36.45 18.27
CA SER A 172 11.96 -37.59 18.54
C SER A 172 11.55 -38.35 19.82
N GLN A 173 11.23 -37.63 20.89
CA GLN A 173 10.73 -38.23 22.12
C GLN A 173 9.41 -38.95 21.92
N GLN A 174 8.47 -38.34 21.20
CA GLN A 174 7.17 -38.96 20.92
C GLN A 174 7.32 -40.23 20.09
N MET A 175 8.23 -40.23 19.10
CA MET A 175 8.53 -41.41 18.29
C MET A 175 9.19 -42.53 19.11
N MET A 176 10.14 -42.19 20.01
CA MET A 176 10.73 -43.16 20.94
C MET A 176 9.69 -43.75 21.91
N GLN A 177 8.79 -42.92 22.41
CA GLN A 177 7.76 -43.36 23.35
C GLN A 177 6.76 -44.29 22.65
N GLN A 178 6.39 -44.00 21.41
CA GLN A 178 5.52 -44.84 20.59
C GLN A 178 6.22 -46.15 20.18
N ALA A 179 7.52 -46.12 19.89
CA ALA A 179 8.31 -47.33 19.65
C ALA A 179 8.44 -48.20 20.92
N ALA A 180 8.63 -47.60 22.09
CA ALA A 180 8.69 -48.31 23.37
C ALA A 180 7.33 -48.94 23.76
N LEU A 181 6.23 -48.24 23.53
CA LEU A 181 4.86 -48.77 23.73
C LEU A 181 4.57 -49.95 22.79
N ASN A 182 4.99 -49.88 21.52
CA ASN A 182 4.82 -50.95 20.55
C ASN A 182 5.74 -52.17 20.85
N ALA A 183 6.92 -51.94 21.43
CA ALA A 183 7.85 -53.01 21.83
C ALA A 183 7.47 -53.69 23.17
N ALA A 184 6.68 -53.03 24.03
CA ALA A 184 6.19 -53.61 25.29
C ALA A 184 4.95 -54.51 25.12
N GLY A 185 4.17 -54.34 24.04
CA GLY A 185 2.99 -55.14 23.72
C GLY A 185 3.21 -56.66 23.55
N PRO A 186 4.30 -57.15 22.92
CA PRO A 186 4.54 -58.58 22.73
C PRO A 186 5.04 -59.32 23.99
N VAL A 187 5.52 -58.61 25.02
CA VAL A 187 6.15 -59.25 26.20
C VAL A 187 5.10 -59.67 27.23
N ALA A 188 3.93 -59.00 27.28
CA ALA A 188 2.86 -59.34 28.22
C ALA A 188 2.05 -60.60 27.84
N ASN A 189 2.06 -61.00 26.56
CA ASN A 189 1.27 -62.15 26.09
C ASN A 189 1.96 -63.53 26.26
N ASN A 190 3.25 -63.54 26.62
CA ASN A 190 4.00 -64.79 26.85
C ASN A 190 4.17 -65.12 28.35
N LEU A 191 3.73 -64.24 29.26
CA LEU A 191 3.80 -64.47 30.71
C LEU A 191 2.50 -64.97 31.34
N THR A 192 1.38 -65.01 30.60
CA THR A 192 0.06 -65.46 31.08
C THR A 192 -0.38 -66.82 30.53
N LYS A 193 0.48 -67.53 29.79
CA LYS A 193 0.21 -68.87 29.23
C LYS A 193 1.05 -70.00 29.86
N GLY A 194 1.52 -69.80 31.09
CA GLY A 194 2.30 -70.78 31.82
C GLY A 194 1.74 -71.08 33.19
N GLU A 195 0.49 -71.56 33.28
CA GLU A 195 -0.02 -72.49 34.30
C GLU A 195 -1.13 -73.37 33.68
#